data_AF-A0AAJ6HNQ6-F1
#
_entry.id   AF-A0AAJ6HNQ6-F1
#
_cell.length_a   1.000
_cell.length_b   1.000
_cell.length_c   1.000
_cell.angle_alpha   90.00
_cell.angle_beta   90.00
_cell.angle_gamma   90.00
#
_symmetry.space_group_name_H-M   'P 1'
#
loop_
_entity.id
_entity.type
_entity.pdbx_description
1 polymer ?
#
loop_
_entity_poly.entity_id
_entity_poly.type
_entity_poly.pdbx_seq_one_letter_code
_entity_poly.pdbx_strand_id
1 'polypeptide(L)'
;MMSTRRWLGTATAVLLVATMTSTVPSGAHAASANDVTTAVQQKLLAEAAVAADQAFRTADVADTRVNVTRKDGRAWAFGTAVLVAPQGEDLHPSGWLFVARQQRGGWQVAFEGEATFAELTAAAPVSVVAEQERDTFTAPKTMSANGDFRTGMRLPFTVGQSWILRGGPHGWSGSPRPFSSIDLYGGDERVLAVRAGTAYTMCKGWIRVVHDRGYATDYYHLWNNINVDGASVSAGTFLGNTGTDITCGGSASSRHVHLGLRQNSAYVAVATHNLGKWVPREGSTAYEGYALHGSTRVNVKGALYNYGALGFTEGIVDSNGGTSISRRSGPGTGYGVVGTIADGATAAVACSANGTTHTGRWGTTALWNRLTDGTWIPDAYHYTGAANPVNGWC
;
A
#
# COMPACT_ATOMS: atom_id res chain seq x y z
N MET A 1 -73.49 37.25 75.08
CA MET A 1 -74.01 37.64 73.76
C MET A 1 -72.84 37.83 72.79
N MET A 2 -73.07 37.55 71.50
CA MET A 2 -72.37 37.98 70.27
C MET A 2 -70.92 38.52 70.39
N SER A 3 -69.88 37.91 69.80
CA SER A 3 -69.63 37.59 68.37
C SER A 3 -69.26 38.79 67.48
N THR A 4 -67.96 38.89 67.12
CA THR A 4 -67.39 39.21 65.77
C THR A 4 -65.86 39.08 65.88
N ARG A 5 -65.14 38.14 65.22
CA ARG A 5 -64.63 38.16 63.81
C ARG A 5 -64.09 39.54 63.39
N ARG A 6 -62.96 39.73 62.71
CA ARG A 6 -62.22 38.99 61.64
C ARG A 6 -60.75 39.53 61.65
N TRP A 7 -59.68 38.95 61.11
CA TRP A 7 -59.42 37.89 60.10
C TRP A 7 -58.23 37.00 60.56
N LEU A 8 -57.72 36.13 59.67
CA LEU A 8 -56.34 35.63 59.67
C LEU A 8 -55.63 36.09 58.38
N GLY A 9 -54.32 36.32 58.45
CA GLY A 9 -53.44 36.38 57.27
C GLY A 9 -52.33 35.34 57.41
N THR A 10 -52.35 34.28 56.61
CA THR A 10 -51.36 33.21 56.62
C THR A 10 -50.29 33.44 55.55
N ALA A 11 -49.10 33.89 55.97
CA ALA A 11 -47.92 33.90 55.11
C ALA A 11 -47.30 32.50 55.08
N THR A 12 -47.38 31.82 53.93
CA THR A 12 -46.86 30.46 53.78
C THR A 12 -45.39 30.51 53.37
N ALA A 13 -44.47 30.27 54.31
CA ALA A 13 -43.05 30.14 54.01
C ALA A 13 -42.76 28.76 53.41
N VAL A 14 -42.54 28.70 52.10
CA VAL A 14 -42.15 27.45 51.40
C VAL A 14 -40.67 27.18 51.67
N LEU A 15 -40.40 26.13 52.45
CA LEU A 15 -39.04 25.68 52.74
C LEU A 15 -38.51 24.86 51.55
N LEU A 16 -37.71 25.48 50.68
CA LEU A 16 -37.02 24.80 49.58
C LEU A 16 -35.89 23.91 50.12
N VAL A 17 -36.20 22.63 50.32
CA VAL A 17 -35.19 21.60 50.59
C VAL A 17 -34.45 21.29 49.30
N ALA A 18 -33.25 21.87 49.14
CA ALA A 18 -32.36 21.54 48.03
C ALA A 18 -31.76 20.14 48.22
N THR A 19 -32.38 19.13 47.62
CA THR A 19 -31.79 17.78 47.52
C THR A 19 -30.58 17.81 46.59
N MET A 20 -29.38 17.87 47.17
CA MET A 20 -28.15 17.66 46.41
C MET A 20 -28.05 16.20 45.98
N THR A 21 -28.56 15.89 44.79
CA THR A 21 -28.26 14.63 44.11
C THR A 21 -26.80 14.65 43.67
N SER A 22 -25.94 14.00 44.44
CA SER A 22 -24.56 13.72 44.04
C SER A 22 -24.57 12.75 42.86
N THR A 23 -24.57 13.30 41.65
CA THR A 23 -24.27 12.53 40.43
C THR A 23 -22.81 12.10 40.49
N VAL A 24 -22.57 10.90 41.04
CA VAL A 24 -21.28 10.22 40.91
C VAL A 24 -20.99 10.12 39.42
N PRO A 25 -19.91 10.75 38.90
CA PRO A 25 -19.54 10.57 37.51
C PRO A 25 -19.30 9.09 37.28
N SER A 26 -19.98 8.49 36.30
CA SER A 26 -19.63 7.14 35.87
C SER A 26 -18.18 7.19 35.39
N GLY A 27 -17.28 6.62 36.19
CA GLY A 27 -15.86 6.69 35.92
C GLY A 27 -15.59 6.08 34.55
N ALA A 28 -15.03 6.88 33.64
CA ALA A 28 -14.35 6.32 32.49
C ALA A 28 -13.26 5.39 33.06
N HIS A 29 -13.45 4.08 32.92
CA HIS A 29 -12.46 3.12 33.37
C HIS A 29 -11.17 3.38 32.60
N ALA A 30 -10.18 3.98 33.27
CA ALA A 30 -8.84 4.09 32.73
C ALA A 30 -8.40 2.69 32.30
N ALA A 31 -7.99 2.54 31.04
CA ALA A 31 -7.52 1.27 30.52
C ALA A 31 -6.42 0.74 31.45
N SER A 32 -6.52 -0.54 31.84
CA SER A 32 -5.52 -1.13 32.73
C SER A 32 -4.14 -1.02 32.09
N ALA A 33 -3.09 -0.75 32.87
CA ALA A 33 -1.72 -0.66 32.35
C ALA A 33 -1.20 -1.94 31.63
N ASN A 34 -1.94 -3.05 31.75
CA ASN A 34 -1.72 -4.31 31.03
C ASN A 34 -2.65 -4.52 29.82
N ASP A 35 -3.36 -3.50 29.32
CA ASP A 35 -4.11 -3.65 28.07
C ASP A 35 -3.18 -3.59 26.85
N VAL A 36 -3.51 -4.39 25.83
CA VAL A 36 -2.71 -4.48 24.62
C VAL A 36 -2.70 -3.17 23.83
N THR A 37 -3.80 -2.42 23.88
CA THR A 37 -3.90 -1.11 23.21
C THR A 37 -2.84 -0.16 23.76
N THR A 38 -2.72 -0.06 25.08
CA THR A 38 -1.72 0.79 25.75
C THR A 38 -0.28 0.36 25.40
N ALA A 39 0.01 -0.94 25.34
CA ALA A 39 1.33 -1.42 24.95
C ALA A 39 1.67 -1.11 23.47
N VAL A 40 0.70 -1.25 22.56
CA VAL A 40 0.85 -0.87 21.15
C VAL A 40 1.03 0.64 21.00
N GLN A 41 0.28 1.46 21.76
CA GLN A 41 0.43 2.92 21.78
C GLN A 41 1.83 3.33 22.29
N GLN A 42 2.31 2.75 23.38
CA GLN A 42 3.66 2.99 23.88
C GLN A 42 4.74 2.66 22.84
N LYS A 43 4.58 1.57 22.09
CA LYS A 43 5.48 1.24 20.99
C LYS A 43 5.38 2.23 19.82
N LEU A 44 4.18 2.64 19.41
CA LEU A 44 4.00 3.71 18.41
C LEU A 44 4.74 5.00 18.81
N LEU A 45 4.62 5.41 20.08
CA LEU A 45 5.32 6.60 20.58
C LEU A 45 6.85 6.42 20.62
N ALA A 46 7.34 5.21 20.84
CA ALA A 46 8.76 4.90 20.74
C ALA A 46 9.28 5.00 19.29
N GLU A 47 8.52 4.51 18.30
CA GLU A 47 8.83 4.72 16.87
C GLU A 47 8.80 6.21 16.51
N ALA A 48 7.82 6.95 17.03
CA ALA A 48 7.64 8.39 16.79
C ALA A 48 8.82 9.21 17.32
N ALA A 49 9.32 8.90 18.52
CA ALA A 49 10.45 9.58 19.14
C ALA A 49 11.76 9.47 18.34
N VAL A 50 11.93 8.38 17.57
CA VAL A 50 13.12 8.15 16.71
C VAL A 50 12.87 8.46 15.23
N ALA A 51 11.69 8.97 14.87
CA ALA A 51 11.32 9.28 13.49
C ALA A 51 12.29 10.29 12.85
N ALA A 52 12.57 10.11 11.56
CA ALA A 52 13.42 11.02 10.80
C ALA A 52 12.82 12.43 10.73
N ASP A 53 11.51 12.50 10.50
CA ASP A 53 10.72 13.73 10.52
C ASP A 53 10.44 14.19 11.95
N GLN A 54 10.72 15.47 12.22
CA GLN A 54 10.56 16.09 13.53
C GLN A 54 9.09 16.24 13.95
N ALA A 55 8.15 16.31 13.00
CA ALA A 55 6.73 16.48 13.29
C ALA A 55 6.13 15.30 14.10
N PHE A 56 6.70 14.10 13.97
CA PHE A 56 6.27 12.93 14.73
C PHE A 56 6.95 12.82 16.10
N ARG A 57 8.09 13.48 16.34
CA ARG A 57 8.82 13.35 17.61
C ARG A 57 8.10 13.95 18.81
N THR A 58 7.11 14.80 18.57
CA THR A 58 6.22 15.39 19.58
C THR A 58 4.86 14.70 19.64
N ALA A 59 4.65 13.60 18.93
CA ALA A 59 3.38 12.88 18.92
C ALA A 59 3.03 12.35 20.33
N ASP A 60 1.75 12.36 20.68
CA ASP A 60 1.23 11.80 21.92
C ASP A 60 0.14 10.73 21.68
N VAL A 61 -0.48 10.25 22.76
CA VAL A 61 -1.51 9.20 22.70
C VAL A 61 -2.68 9.58 21.77
N ALA A 62 -3.03 10.86 21.65
CA ALA A 62 -4.07 11.38 20.76
C ALA A 62 -3.69 11.32 19.27
N ASP A 63 -2.40 11.15 18.94
CA ASP A 63 -1.91 10.92 17.58
C ASP A 63 -1.81 9.42 17.22
N THR A 64 -2.06 8.53 18.18
CA THR A 64 -2.08 7.08 17.93
C THR A 64 -3.47 6.60 17.51
N ARG A 65 -3.54 5.70 16.52
CA ARG A 65 -4.73 4.89 16.24
C ARG A 65 -4.34 3.42 16.33
N VAL A 66 -4.96 2.71 17.25
CA VAL A 66 -4.75 1.26 17.43
C VAL A 66 -6.10 0.59 17.27
N ASN A 67 -6.20 -0.32 16.30
CA ASN A 67 -7.38 -1.13 16.05
C ASN A 67 -7.02 -2.58 16.31
N VAL A 68 -7.45 -3.13 17.45
CA VAL A 68 -7.21 -4.53 17.80
C VAL A 68 -8.36 -5.37 17.25
N THR A 69 -8.10 -6.11 16.17
CA THR A 69 -9.15 -6.76 15.38
C THR A 69 -9.34 -8.22 15.73
N ARG A 70 -8.27 -8.90 16.18
CA ARG A 70 -8.30 -10.32 16.57
C ARG A 70 -7.58 -10.54 17.90
N LYS A 71 -8.10 -11.43 18.73
CA LYS A 71 -7.54 -11.79 20.04
C LYS A 71 -7.73 -13.29 20.31
N ASP A 72 -6.74 -13.90 20.96
CA ASP A 72 -6.88 -15.24 21.55
C ASP A 72 -6.85 -15.11 23.08
N GLY A 73 -8.05 -15.13 23.68
CA GLY A 73 -8.26 -14.88 25.10
C GLY A 73 -7.59 -13.60 25.61
N ARG A 74 -6.62 -13.76 26.51
CA ARG A 74 -5.72 -12.69 27.01
C ARG A 74 -4.25 -12.93 26.64
N ALA A 75 -3.99 -13.87 25.73
CA ALA A 75 -2.64 -14.35 25.43
C ALA A 75 -2.06 -13.74 24.15
N TRP A 76 -2.90 -13.43 23.18
CA TRP A 76 -2.49 -12.92 21.87
C TRP A 76 -3.44 -11.86 21.34
N ALA A 77 -2.91 -10.96 20.51
CA ALA A 77 -3.68 -10.00 19.73
C ALA A 77 -3.02 -9.71 18.37
N PHE A 78 -3.83 -9.30 17.40
CA PHE A 78 -3.42 -8.78 16.10
C PHE A 78 -4.26 -7.54 15.76
N GLY A 79 -3.72 -6.66 14.92
CA GLY A 79 -4.48 -5.59 14.30
C GLY A 79 -3.62 -4.57 13.58
N THR A 80 -4.15 -3.35 13.43
CA THR A 80 -3.44 -2.22 12.82
C THR A 80 -3.03 -1.18 13.86
N ALA A 81 -1.87 -0.57 13.66
CA ALA A 81 -1.29 0.47 14.50
C ALA A 81 -0.79 1.61 13.60
N VAL A 82 -1.26 2.84 13.84
CA VAL A 82 -0.97 4.02 13.02
C VAL A 82 -0.57 5.20 13.90
N LEU A 83 0.53 5.87 13.50
CA LEU A 83 0.84 7.24 13.89
C LEU A 83 0.16 8.17 12.87
N VAL A 84 -0.78 8.97 13.36
CA VAL A 84 -1.41 10.06 12.62
C VAL A 84 -0.36 11.15 12.38
N ALA A 85 -0.40 11.74 11.19
CA ALA A 85 0.40 12.93 10.88
C ALA A 85 -0.41 14.21 11.17
N PRO A 86 0.25 15.34 11.46
CA PRO A 86 -0.40 16.64 11.32
C PRO A 86 -0.97 16.84 9.90
N GLN A 87 -1.99 17.69 9.76
CA GLN A 87 -2.49 18.07 8.45
C GLN A 87 -1.56 19.13 7.85
N GLY A 88 -0.95 18.82 6.72
CA GLY A 88 0.07 19.65 6.07
C GLY A 88 0.65 18.98 4.83
N GLU A 89 1.35 19.75 4.00
CA GLU A 89 2.15 19.20 2.91
C GLU A 89 3.40 18.49 3.45
N ASP A 90 3.92 17.53 2.70
CA ASP A 90 5.07 16.69 3.02
C ASP A 90 5.00 15.82 4.31
N LEU A 91 3.86 15.80 4.99
CA LEU A 91 3.57 14.98 6.19
C LEU A 91 2.54 13.89 5.87
N HIS A 92 2.78 12.63 6.20
CA HIS A 92 1.80 11.54 5.95
C HIS A 92 1.86 10.48 7.06
N PRO A 93 0.73 9.82 7.40
CA PRO A 93 0.69 8.85 8.48
C PRO A 93 1.65 7.67 8.26
N SER A 94 2.19 7.15 9.35
CA SER A 94 2.96 5.91 9.38
C SER A 94 2.12 4.79 9.98
N GLY A 95 2.16 3.59 9.39
CA GLY A 95 1.21 2.53 9.71
C GLY A 95 1.74 1.13 9.50
N TRP A 96 1.44 0.26 10.46
CA TRP A 96 1.93 -1.11 10.57
C TRP A 96 0.79 -2.07 10.91
N LEU A 97 0.91 -3.31 10.47
CA LEU A 97 0.24 -4.43 11.12
C LEU A 97 1.03 -4.78 12.39
N PHE A 98 0.36 -5.25 13.44
CA PHE A 98 1.05 -5.70 14.66
C PHE A 98 0.60 -7.11 15.08
N VAL A 99 1.53 -7.85 15.68
CA VAL A 99 1.23 -9.04 16.50
C VAL A 99 1.70 -8.73 17.91
N ALA A 100 0.88 -9.08 18.90
CA ALA A 100 1.22 -8.94 20.30
C ALA A 100 0.99 -10.25 21.06
N ARG A 101 1.90 -10.59 21.98
CA ARG A 101 1.83 -11.75 22.86
C ARG A 101 2.00 -11.34 24.32
N GLN A 102 1.08 -11.77 25.18
CA GLN A 102 1.21 -11.57 26.62
C GLN A 102 2.33 -12.44 27.18
N GLN A 103 3.24 -11.83 27.92
CA GLN A 103 4.29 -12.48 28.70
C GLN A 103 4.14 -12.17 30.20
N ARG A 104 5.00 -12.75 31.04
CA ARG A 104 5.04 -12.50 32.50
C ARG A 104 5.32 -11.03 32.87
N GLY A 105 5.94 -10.25 31.98
CA GLY A 105 6.28 -8.84 32.19
C GLY A 105 5.39 -7.82 31.47
N GLY A 106 4.34 -8.25 30.77
CA GLY A 106 3.50 -7.39 29.92
C GLY A 106 3.34 -7.92 28.49
N TRP A 107 2.82 -7.10 27.59
CA TRP A 107 2.70 -7.43 26.16
C TRP A 107 4.04 -7.25 25.43
N GLN A 108 4.53 -8.30 24.78
CA GLN A 108 5.52 -8.18 23.72
C GLN A 108 4.77 -7.80 22.44
N VAL A 109 5.02 -6.60 21.91
CA VAL A 109 4.41 -6.11 20.65
C VAL A 109 5.51 -6.01 19.59
N ALA A 110 5.22 -6.50 18.38
CA ALA A 110 6.09 -6.34 17.21
C ALA A 110 5.28 -5.77 16.03
N PHE A 111 5.91 -4.92 15.22
CA PHE A 111 5.33 -4.33 14.01
C PHE A 111 5.85 -4.98 12.73
N GLU A 112 5.00 -4.94 11.71
CA GLU A 112 5.26 -5.40 10.35
C GLU A 112 6.62 -4.88 9.85
N GLY A 113 7.58 -5.80 9.68
CA GLY A 113 8.95 -5.51 9.25
C GLY A 113 10.03 -6.00 10.21
N GLU A 114 9.74 -6.04 11.52
CA GLU A 114 10.66 -6.54 12.56
C GLU A 114 10.89 -8.06 12.46
N ALA A 115 12.06 -8.53 12.90
CA ALA A 115 12.32 -9.97 13.04
C ALA A 115 11.34 -10.63 14.03
N THR A 116 11.11 -9.97 15.18
CA THR A 116 10.13 -10.37 16.21
C THR A 116 8.72 -10.52 15.66
N PHE A 117 8.34 -9.76 14.62
CA PHE A 117 7.01 -9.88 14.01
C PHE A 117 6.88 -11.21 13.27
N ALA A 118 7.88 -11.62 12.50
CA ALA A 118 7.87 -12.92 11.83
C ALA A 118 7.86 -14.08 12.85
N GLU A 119 8.65 -13.99 13.92
CA GLU A 119 8.67 -14.98 15.01
C GLU A 119 7.32 -15.11 15.72
N LEU A 120 6.71 -13.98 16.12
CA LEU A 120 5.41 -13.97 16.75
C LEU A 120 4.30 -14.43 15.81
N THR A 121 4.36 -14.08 14.53
CA THR A 121 3.41 -14.53 13.51
C THR A 121 3.46 -16.04 13.31
N ALA A 122 4.66 -16.63 13.26
CA ALA A 122 4.84 -18.07 13.17
C ALA A 122 4.30 -18.81 14.40
N ALA A 123 4.44 -18.22 15.59
CA ALA A 123 4.00 -18.80 16.86
C ALA A 123 2.53 -18.49 17.24
N ALA A 124 1.87 -17.56 16.55
CA ALA A 124 0.50 -17.13 16.87
C ALA A 124 -0.55 -18.17 16.45
N PRO A 125 -1.62 -18.37 17.25
CA PRO A 125 -2.71 -19.28 16.91
C PRO A 125 -3.48 -18.81 15.68
N VAL A 126 -4.15 -19.74 15.00
CA VAL A 126 -4.93 -19.45 13.77
C VAL A 126 -6.11 -18.49 13.99
N SER A 127 -6.55 -18.32 15.23
CA SER A 127 -7.53 -17.29 15.67
C SER A 127 -6.99 -15.86 15.58
N VAL A 128 -5.68 -15.67 15.47
CA VAL A 128 -5.00 -14.37 15.49
C VAL A 128 -4.25 -14.11 14.17
N VAL A 129 -3.61 -15.13 13.62
CA VAL A 129 -2.97 -15.09 12.29
C VAL A 129 -3.45 -16.29 11.48
N ALA A 130 -4.22 -16.04 10.42
CA ALA A 130 -4.67 -17.06 9.49
C ALA A 130 -3.49 -17.67 8.72
N GLU A 131 -3.66 -18.88 8.19
CA GLU A 131 -2.58 -19.59 7.48
C GLU A 131 -2.04 -18.81 6.28
N GLN A 132 -2.92 -18.25 5.44
CA GLN A 132 -2.56 -17.39 4.31
C GLN A 132 -1.77 -16.13 4.72
N GLU A 133 -2.09 -15.54 5.88
CA GLU A 133 -1.36 -14.39 6.43
C GLU A 133 0.02 -14.83 6.93
N ARG A 134 0.11 -15.96 7.64
CA ARG A 134 1.36 -16.52 8.15
C ARG A 134 2.33 -16.82 7.02
N ASP A 135 1.87 -17.46 5.94
CA ASP A 135 2.68 -17.73 4.75
C ASP A 135 3.23 -16.43 4.16
N THR A 136 2.39 -15.39 4.04
CA THR A 136 2.77 -14.10 3.46
C THR A 136 3.77 -13.32 4.32
N PHE A 137 3.57 -13.32 5.64
CA PHE A 137 4.37 -12.56 6.61
C PHE A 137 5.69 -13.26 6.99
N THR A 138 5.76 -14.59 6.88
CA THR A 138 6.97 -15.39 7.15
C THR A 138 7.72 -15.78 5.88
N ALA A 139 7.16 -15.50 4.69
CA ALA A 139 7.80 -15.76 3.41
C ALA A 139 9.24 -15.21 3.35
N PRO A 140 10.18 -15.93 2.70
CA PRO A 140 11.50 -15.39 2.40
C PRO A 140 11.37 -14.06 1.66
N LYS A 141 11.79 -12.97 2.31
CA LYS A 141 11.80 -11.62 1.76
C LYS A 141 12.63 -11.62 0.48
N THR A 142 11.99 -11.48 -0.69
CA THR A 142 12.71 -11.27 -1.95
C THR A 142 13.40 -9.92 -1.85
N MET A 143 14.69 -9.94 -1.53
CA MET A 143 15.49 -8.73 -1.49
C MET A 143 15.48 -8.05 -2.86
N SER A 144 15.32 -6.72 -2.86
CA SER A 144 15.52 -5.85 -4.04
C SER A 144 16.91 -6.05 -4.69
N ALA A 145 17.85 -6.70 -3.98
CA ALA A 145 19.22 -7.03 -4.36
C ALA A 145 19.43 -7.66 -5.75
N ASN A 146 18.42 -8.29 -6.36
CA ASN A 146 18.55 -8.93 -7.69
C ASN A 146 17.91 -8.15 -8.85
N GLY A 147 17.39 -6.94 -8.62
CA GLY A 147 16.78 -6.12 -9.67
C GLY A 147 15.53 -6.75 -10.32
N ASP A 148 14.74 -7.49 -9.53
CA ASP A 148 13.43 -8.03 -9.96
C ASP A 148 12.32 -7.01 -9.67
N PHE A 149 11.87 -6.35 -10.73
CA PHE A 149 10.85 -5.31 -10.74
C PHE A 149 9.45 -5.84 -11.12
N ARG A 150 9.27 -7.17 -11.17
CA ARG A 150 8.00 -7.82 -11.54
C ARG A 150 7.05 -7.86 -10.35
N THR A 151 6.06 -6.98 -10.40
CA THR A 151 5.03 -6.81 -9.37
C THR A 151 3.80 -7.72 -9.54
N GLY A 152 3.47 -8.10 -10.80
CA GLY A 152 2.20 -8.74 -11.14
C GLY A 152 0.96 -7.83 -10.99
N MET A 153 1.15 -6.51 -10.96
CA MET A 153 0.10 -5.53 -10.65
C MET A 153 -0.53 -4.91 -11.92
N ARG A 154 -1.85 -4.70 -11.90
CA ARG A 154 -2.58 -3.83 -12.84
C ARG A 154 -2.69 -2.39 -12.28
N LEU A 155 -3.10 -1.40 -13.08
CA LEU A 155 -3.42 -0.07 -12.52
C LEU A 155 -4.67 -0.13 -11.59
N PRO A 156 -4.83 0.80 -10.61
CA PRO A 156 -5.79 0.70 -9.51
C PRO A 156 -7.24 1.06 -9.88
N PHE A 157 -7.64 0.93 -11.14
CA PHE A 157 -8.98 1.27 -11.66
C PHE A 157 -9.39 0.27 -12.75
N THR A 158 -10.60 0.31 -13.30
CA THR A 158 -11.11 -0.74 -14.20
C THR A 158 -10.19 -0.99 -15.41
N VAL A 159 -9.94 -2.26 -15.74
CA VAL A 159 -9.16 -2.63 -16.94
C VAL A 159 -9.89 -2.14 -18.19
N GLY A 160 -9.16 -1.53 -19.13
CA GLY A 160 -9.75 -0.91 -20.32
C GLY A 160 -10.19 0.55 -20.16
N GLN A 161 -10.14 1.13 -18.97
CA GLN A 161 -10.27 2.59 -18.77
C GLN A 161 -8.91 3.30 -18.89
N SER A 162 -8.95 4.63 -18.92
CA SER A 162 -7.77 5.49 -18.75
C SER A 162 -8.00 6.52 -17.64
N TRP A 163 -7.02 6.70 -16.75
CA TRP A 163 -7.02 7.72 -15.69
C TRP A 163 -5.78 8.62 -15.82
N ILE A 164 -5.83 9.83 -15.26
CA ILE A 164 -4.75 10.81 -15.32
C ILE A 164 -3.71 10.52 -14.23
N LEU A 165 -2.43 10.49 -14.63
CA LEU A 165 -1.27 10.56 -13.71
C LEU A 165 -1.14 11.99 -13.19
N ARG A 166 -1.78 12.31 -12.06
CA ARG A 166 -1.81 13.67 -11.48
C ARG A 166 -0.43 14.15 -11.05
N GLY A 167 0.29 13.27 -10.37
CA GLY A 167 1.66 13.43 -9.91
C GLY A 167 2.43 12.17 -10.27
N GLY A 168 3.61 12.33 -10.87
CA GLY A 168 4.55 11.24 -11.14
C GLY A 168 5.19 10.73 -9.84
N PRO A 169 6.23 9.89 -9.92
CA PRO A 169 6.89 9.32 -8.75
C PRO A 169 7.27 10.38 -7.69
N HIS A 170 6.80 10.16 -6.46
CA HIS A 170 7.11 10.93 -5.25
C HIS A 170 7.14 9.97 -4.05
N GLY A 171 7.65 10.39 -2.89
CA GLY A 171 7.64 9.58 -1.68
C GLY A 171 6.24 9.39 -1.10
N TRP A 172 6.08 8.40 -0.22
CA TRP A 172 4.83 8.23 0.56
C TRP A 172 4.43 9.51 1.28
N SER A 173 5.40 10.23 1.86
CA SER A 173 5.11 11.49 2.51
C SER A 173 5.11 12.71 1.58
N GLY A 174 5.45 12.57 0.29
CA GLY A 174 5.60 13.67 -0.66
C GLY A 174 7.04 13.82 -1.16
N SER A 175 7.75 14.87 -0.77
CA SER A 175 9.13 15.14 -1.21
C SER A 175 10.21 14.10 -0.85
N PRO A 176 10.17 13.40 0.31
CA PRO A 176 11.24 12.47 0.69
C PRO A 176 11.41 11.25 -0.24
N ARG A 177 12.63 10.71 -0.31
CA ARG A 177 12.95 9.47 -1.06
C ARG A 177 12.89 8.23 -0.15
N PRO A 178 12.65 7.02 -0.68
CA PRO A 178 12.45 6.69 -2.10
C PRO A 178 11.11 7.19 -2.64
N PHE A 179 11.04 7.48 -3.95
CA PHE A 179 9.79 7.88 -4.60
C PHE A 179 8.87 6.66 -4.80
N SER A 180 8.15 6.29 -3.73
CA SER A 180 7.33 5.09 -3.63
C SER A 180 5.90 5.20 -4.16
N SER A 181 5.45 6.40 -4.52
CA SER A 181 4.04 6.70 -4.74
C SER A 181 3.78 7.39 -6.08
N ILE A 182 2.55 7.24 -6.59
CA ILE A 182 1.98 8.01 -7.69
C ILE A 182 0.55 8.44 -7.37
N ASP A 183 0.12 9.57 -7.93
CA ASP A 183 -1.25 10.07 -7.78
C ASP A 183 -2.08 9.79 -9.04
N LEU A 184 -3.25 9.19 -8.88
CA LEU A 184 -4.14 8.83 -9.99
C LEU A 184 -5.58 9.30 -9.75
N TYR A 185 -6.24 9.79 -10.79
CA TYR A 185 -7.68 10.13 -10.77
C TYR A 185 -8.31 10.07 -12.16
N GLY A 186 -9.63 9.94 -12.21
CA GLY A 186 -10.42 9.97 -13.45
C GLY A 186 -11.46 8.86 -13.52
N GLY A 187 -11.93 8.57 -14.73
CA GLY A 187 -12.87 7.50 -15.04
C GLY A 187 -14.13 7.53 -14.15
N ASP A 188 -14.45 6.38 -13.55
CA ASP A 188 -15.58 6.18 -12.64
C ASP A 188 -15.24 6.48 -11.16
N GLU A 189 -14.05 7.03 -10.89
CA GLU A 189 -13.48 7.26 -9.55
C GLU A 189 -13.37 6.00 -8.67
N ARG A 190 -13.56 4.77 -9.19
CA ARG A 190 -13.52 3.53 -8.40
C ARG A 190 -12.08 3.03 -8.26
N VAL A 191 -11.58 3.06 -7.03
CA VAL A 191 -10.26 2.54 -6.67
C VAL A 191 -10.37 1.05 -6.35
N LEU A 192 -9.55 0.25 -7.05
CA LEU A 192 -9.63 -1.20 -7.10
C LEU A 192 -8.25 -1.81 -6.79
N ALA A 193 -8.19 -2.90 -6.02
CA ALA A 193 -6.95 -3.59 -5.61
C ALA A 193 -6.07 -4.00 -6.80
N VAL A 194 -4.85 -3.47 -6.91
CA VAL A 194 -3.95 -3.66 -8.07
C VAL A 194 -3.54 -5.11 -8.30
N ARG A 195 -3.64 -5.95 -7.26
CA ARG A 195 -3.31 -7.37 -7.28
C ARG A 195 -4.07 -8.09 -6.16
N ALA A 196 -4.21 -9.40 -6.27
CA ALA A 196 -4.78 -10.20 -5.20
C ALA A 196 -3.89 -10.17 -3.95
N GLY A 197 -4.46 -10.32 -2.76
CA GLY A 197 -3.75 -10.21 -1.48
C GLY A 197 -4.71 -10.15 -0.29
N THR A 198 -4.20 -9.78 0.88
CA THR A 198 -4.98 -9.62 2.12
C THR A 198 -5.11 -8.14 2.46
N ALA A 199 -6.33 -7.66 2.65
CA ALA A 199 -6.64 -6.24 2.84
C ALA A 199 -6.91 -5.87 4.31
N TYR A 200 -6.42 -4.68 4.69
CA TYR A 200 -6.53 -4.12 6.04
C TYR A 200 -6.91 -2.63 5.96
N THR A 201 -7.82 -2.21 6.81
CA THR A 201 -8.14 -0.79 7.03
C THR A 201 -7.15 -0.24 8.04
N MET A 202 -6.13 0.46 7.54
CA MET A 202 -5.12 1.12 8.37
C MET A 202 -5.73 2.32 9.08
N CYS A 203 -6.54 3.08 8.34
CA CYS A 203 -7.30 4.23 8.83
C CYS A 203 -8.52 4.48 7.93
N LYS A 204 -9.44 5.34 8.35
CA LYS A 204 -10.41 5.93 7.42
C LYS A 204 -9.67 6.62 6.28
N GLY A 205 -10.07 6.33 5.05
CA GLY A 205 -9.38 6.77 3.84
C GLY A 205 -8.09 6.02 3.48
N TRP A 206 -7.64 5.04 4.30
CA TRP A 206 -6.42 4.27 4.07
C TRP A 206 -6.64 2.76 4.11
N ILE A 207 -6.52 2.11 2.95
CA ILE A 207 -6.44 0.65 2.84
C ILE A 207 -5.01 0.22 2.52
N ARG A 208 -4.51 -0.83 3.20
CA ARG A 208 -3.34 -1.61 2.79
C ARG A 208 -3.79 -2.92 2.18
N VAL A 209 -3.16 -3.37 1.10
CA VAL A 209 -3.27 -4.75 0.60
C VAL A 209 -1.88 -5.38 0.59
N VAL A 210 -1.70 -6.46 1.34
CA VAL A 210 -0.46 -7.24 1.38
C VAL A 210 -0.55 -8.37 0.36
N HIS A 211 0.47 -8.51 -0.48
CA HIS A 211 0.55 -9.47 -1.58
C HIS A 211 1.62 -10.54 -1.29
N ASP A 212 1.67 -11.58 -2.11
CA ASP A 212 2.83 -12.48 -2.16
C ASP A 212 4.11 -11.75 -2.62
N ARG A 213 5.24 -12.47 -2.63
CA ARG A 213 6.56 -11.95 -3.07
C ARG A 213 6.99 -10.69 -2.29
N GLY A 214 6.58 -10.61 -1.03
CA GLY A 214 6.89 -9.53 -0.10
C GLY A 214 6.31 -8.16 -0.46
N TYR A 215 5.48 -8.03 -1.50
CA TYR A 215 4.91 -6.74 -1.91
C TYR A 215 3.70 -6.36 -1.05
N ALA A 216 3.47 -5.07 -0.87
CA ALA A 216 2.20 -4.52 -0.42
C ALA A 216 1.90 -3.21 -1.16
N THR A 217 0.64 -2.82 -1.23
CA THR A 217 0.22 -1.51 -1.73
C THR A 217 -0.66 -0.79 -0.73
N ASP A 218 -0.42 0.51 -0.60
CA ASP A 218 -1.20 1.42 0.22
C ASP A 218 -2.01 2.37 -0.68
N TYR A 219 -3.28 2.56 -0.34
CA TYR A 219 -4.24 3.38 -1.07
C TYR A 219 -4.75 4.45 -0.11
N TYR A 220 -4.34 5.70 -0.31
CA TYR A 220 -4.71 6.82 0.57
C TYR A 220 -5.59 7.87 -0.12
N HIS A 221 -6.14 8.76 0.72
CA HIS A 221 -7.18 9.74 0.44
C HIS A 221 -8.54 9.18 0.03
N LEU A 222 -8.80 7.89 0.25
CA LEU A 222 -10.01 7.25 -0.24
C LEU A 222 -11.28 7.84 0.39
N TRP A 223 -12.30 8.08 -0.45
CA TRP A 223 -13.67 8.30 -0.02
C TRP A 223 -14.43 6.98 -0.05
N ASN A 224 -15.42 6.77 0.84
CA ASN A 224 -16.29 5.59 0.82
C ASN A 224 -15.50 4.26 0.73
N ASN A 225 -14.41 4.17 1.50
CA ASN A 225 -13.57 2.97 1.52
C ASN A 225 -14.28 1.80 2.22
N ILE A 226 -13.94 0.59 1.82
CA ILE A 226 -14.37 -0.63 2.52
C ILE A 226 -13.79 -0.64 3.95
N ASN A 227 -14.45 -1.31 4.89
CA ASN A 227 -13.88 -1.61 6.20
C ASN A 227 -13.59 -3.10 6.28
N VAL A 228 -12.31 -3.45 6.39
CA VAL A 228 -11.77 -4.81 6.30
C VAL A 228 -10.57 -5.02 7.21
N ASP A 229 -10.40 -6.25 7.70
CA ASP A 229 -9.23 -6.73 8.41
C ASP A 229 -8.99 -8.19 8.03
N GLY A 230 -7.78 -8.55 7.58
CA GLY A 230 -7.44 -9.92 7.20
C GLY A 230 -8.23 -10.49 6.00
N ALA A 231 -8.97 -9.66 5.25
CA ALA A 231 -9.86 -10.14 4.20
C ALA A 231 -9.12 -10.36 2.88
N SER A 232 -9.20 -11.57 2.31
CA SER A 232 -8.64 -11.85 0.99
C SER A 232 -9.38 -11.07 -0.10
N VAL A 233 -8.64 -10.34 -0.93
CA VAL A 233 -9.14 -9.59 -2.08
C VAL A 233 -8.53 -10.12 -3.38
N SER A 234 -9.30 -10.06 -4.46
CA SER A 234 -8.81 -10.35 -5.81
C SER A 234 -8.36 -9.07 -6.53
N ALA A 235 -7.49 -9.21 -7.53
CA ALA A 235 -7.16 -8.10 -8.42
C ALA A 235 -8.44 -7.57 -9.09
N GLY A 236 -8.80 -6.30 -8.83
CA GLY A 236 -10.05 -5.70 -9.30
C GLY A 236 -11.14 -5.52 -8.22
N THR A 237 -10.93 -6.05 -7.02
CA THR A 237 -11.83 -5.82 -5.87
C THR A 237 -11.89 -4.33 -5.53
N PHE A 238 -13.08 -3.78 -5.35
CA PHE A 238 -13.29 -2.39 -4.95
C PHE A 238 -12.77 -2.14 -3.52
N LEU A 239 -11.96 -1.10 -3.36
CA LEU A 239 -11.39 -0.68 -2.07
C LEU A 239 -11.98 0.64 -1.57
N GLY A 240 -12.45 1.49 -2.48
CA GLY A 240 -13.03 2.79 -2.20
C GLY A 240 -13.13 3.64 -3.46
N ASN A 241 -13.47 4.91 -3.30
CA ASN A 241 -13.40 5.90 -4.36
C ASN A 241 -12.16 6.80 -4.16
N THR A 242 -11.73 7.49 -5.22
CA THR A 242 -10.81 8.63 -5.07
C THR A 242 -11.41 9.67 -4.12
N GLY A 243 -10.57 10.46 -3.47
CA GLY A 243 -11.05 11.42 -2.47
C GLY A 243 -9.98 12.36 -1.98
N THR A 244 -10.26 12.97 -0.83
CA THR A 244 -9.41 13.93 -0.12
C THR A 244 -9.43 13.63 1.39
N ASP A 245 -9.62 12.36 1.76
CA ASP A 245 -9.68 12.00 3.17
C ASP A 245 -8.28 12.10 3.81
N ILE A 246 -8.18 12.91 4.85
CA ILE A 246 -6.96 13.16 5.63
C ILE A 246 -7.22 12.93 7.13
N THR A 247 -8.11 11.98 7.46
CA THR A 247 -8.45 11.63 8.86
C THR A 247 -7.22 11.13 9.63
N CYS A 248 -6.22 10.57 8.96
CA CYS A 248 -4.91 10.24 9.54
C CYS A 248 -3.78 11.21 9.17
N GLY A 249 -4.10 12.40 8.67
CA GLY A 249 -3.12 13.47 8.42
C GLY A 249 -2.69 13.64 6.98
N GLY A 250 -1.73 14.54 6.78
CA GLY A 250 -1.28 15.01 5.48
C GLY A 250 -2.25 15.97 4.78
N SER A 251 -2.11 16.09 3.46
CA SER A 251 -2.89 17.04 2.65
C SER A 251 -3.41 16.39 1.37
N ALA A 252 -4.58 16.86 0.91
CA ALA A 252 -5.13 16.48 -0.39
C ALA A 252 -5.96 17.64 -0.96
N SER A 253 -5.45 18.30 -1.99
CA SER A 253 -6.09 19.48 -2.60
C SER A 253 -7.16 19.16 -3.65
N SER A 254 -7.23 17.92 -4.14
CA SER A 254 -8.24 17.46 -5.10
C SER A 254 -8.46 15.94 -5.02
N ARG A 255 -9.61 15.45 -5.49
CA ARG A 255 -9.95 14.00 -5.48
C ARG A 255 -8.92 13.20 -6.27
N HIS A 256 -8.20 12.30 -5.59
CA HIS A 256 -7.31 11.32 -6.21
C HIS A 256 -7.18 10.06 -5.34
N VAL A 257 -6.46 9.06 -5.81
CA VAL A 257 -5.82 8.05 -4.96
C VAL A 257 -4.32 8.29 -4.97
N HIS A 258 -3.74 8.38 -3.78
CA HIS A 258 -2.30 8.29 -3.58
C HIS A 258 -1.97 6.80 -3.41
N LEU A 259 -1.29 6.21 -4.40
CA LEU A 259 -0.94 4.79 -4.44
C LEU A 259 0.53 4.61 -4.07
N GLY A 260 0.82 4.07 -2.89
CA GLY A 260 2.16 3.74 -2.41
C GLY A 260 2.54 2.28 -2.66
N LEU A 261 3.77 2.04 -3.12
CA LEU A 261 4.37 0.71 -3.29
C LEU A 261 5.30 0.37 -2.11
N ARG A 262 5.11 -0.82 -1.55
CA ARG A 262 5.93 -1.38 -0.48
C ARG A 262 6.49 -2.74 -0.88
N GLN A 263 7.69 -3.05 -0.41
CA GLN A 263 8.25 -4.40 -0.45
C GLN A 263 8.98 -4.68 0.87
N ASN A 264 8.81 -5.89 1.41
CA ASN A 264 9.47 -6.36 2.62
C ASN A 264 9.24 -5.45 3.86
N SER A 265 8.08 -4.80 3.91
CA SER A 265 7.63 -3.83 4.93
C SER A 265 8.29 -2.44 4.88
N ALA A 266 9.04 -2.13 3.82
CA ALA A 266 9.54 -0.79 3.52
C ALA A 266 8.83 -0.20 2.30
N TYR A 267 8.69 1.12 2.24
CA TYR A 267 8.37 1.81 0.98
C TYR A 267 9.56 1.68 0.02
N VAL A 268 9.28 1.34 -1.24
CA VAL A 268 10.31 1.15 -2.29
C VAL A 268 9.97 2.01 -3.50
N ALA A 269 10.97 2.44 -4.26
CA ALA A 269 10.75 3.33 -5.41
C ALA A 269 9.81 2.68 -6.44
N VAL A 270 8.73 3.37 -6.82
CA VAL A 270 7.76 2.91 -7.84
C VAL A 270 8.34 3.03 -9.25
N ALA A 271 9.38 3.85 -9.42
CA ALA A 271 10.19 3.85 -10.63
C ALA A 271 10.73 2.44 -10.93
N THR A 272 10.82 2.11 -12.22
CA THR A 272 11.20 0.80 -12.79
C THR A 272 10.34 -0.41 -12.41
N HIS A 273 9.50 -0.35 -11.39
CA HIS A 273 8.50 -1.39 -11.07
C HIS A 273 7.33 -1.37 -12.04
N ASN A 274 6.95 -2.51 -12.61
CA ASN A 274 5.80 -2.57 -13.50
C ASN A 274 4.50 -2.23 -12.74
N LEU A 275 3.63 -1.42 -13.33
CA LEU A 275 2.27 -1.21 -12.85
C LEU A 275 1.31 -1.05 -14.03
N GLY A 276 0.42 -2.04 -14.26
CA GLY A 276 -0.57 -1.96 -15.34
C GLY A 276 0.02 -2.03 -16.75
N LYS A 277 1.15 -2.71 -16.93
CA LYS A 277 2.00 -2.67 -18.12
C LYS A 277 2.57 -1.28 -18.43
N TRP A 278 2.69 -0.43 -17.42
CA TRP A 278 3.51 0.77 -17.47
C TRP A 278 4.79 0.58 -16.65
N VAL A 279 5.87 1.22 -17.07
CA VAL A 279 7.13 1.32 -16.34
C VAL A 279 7.31 2.78 -15.92
N PRO A 280 7.00 3.15 -14.66
CA PRO A 280 7.20 4.49 -14.16
C PRO A 280 8.68 4.87 -14.15
N ARG A 281 8.95 6.15 -14.38
CA ARG A 281 10.28 6.76 -14.35
C ARG A 281 10.19 8.04 -13.54
N GLU A 282 10.99 8.11 -12.48
CA GLU A 282 11.10 9.30 -11.64
C GLU A 282 11.72 10.49 -12.41
N GLY A 283 11.35 11.69 -11.98
CA GLY A 283 12.07 12.91 -12.34
C GLY A 283 13.20 13.24 -11.36
N SER A 284 13.73 14.45 -11.48
CA SER A 284 14.71 15.01 -10.55
C SER A 284 14.10 15.34 -9.20
N THR A 285 12.87 15.88 -9.20
CA THR A 285 12.13 16.27 -8.00
C THR A 285 10.87 15.40 -7.84
N ALA A 286 10.23 15.46 -6.67
CA ALA A 286 9.01 14.72 -6.41
C ALA A 286 7.86 15.20 -7.32
N TYR A 287 6.95 14.29 -7.65
CA TYR A 287 5.77 14.51 -8.51
C TYR A 287 6.10 14.78 -9.99
N GLU A 288 7.38 14.93 -10.37
CA GLU A 288 7.86 14.87 -11.75
C GLU A 288 7.87 13.43 -12.29
N GLY A 289 8.24 13.27 -13.56
CA GLY A 289 8.50 11.98 -14.19
C GLY A 289 7.56 11.65 -15.34
N TYR A 290 7.44 10.37 -15.64
CA TYR A 290 6.59 9.83 -16.69
C TYR A 290 6.42 8.32 -16.52
N ALA A 291 5.62 7.68 -17.36
CA ALA A 291 5.54 6.23 -17.47
C ALA A 291 5.72 5.79 -18.93
N LEU A 292 6.28 4.59 -19.13
CA LEU A 292 6.53 3.99 -20.43
C LEU A 292 5.68 2.73 -20.66
N HIS A 293 5.13 2.59 -21.86
CA HIS A 293 4.54 1.36 -22.37
C HIS A 293 5.14 1.08 -23.75
N GLY A 294 6.14 0.19 -23.80
CA GLY A 294 7.08 0.16 -24.91
C GLY A 294 7.78 1.51 -25.07
N SER A 295 7.76 2.05 -26.29
CA SER A 295 8.23 3.39 -26.61
C SER A 295 7.25 4.51 -26.32
N THR A 296 5.98 4.20 -26.02
CA THR A 296 4.97 5.20 -25.66
C THR A 296 5.28 5.81 -24.31
N ARG A 297 5.46 7.14 -24.26
CA ARG A 297 5.70 7.91 -23.02
C ARG A 297 4.47 8.73 -22.64
N VAL A 298 3.97 8.53 -21.43
CA VAL A 298 2.95 9.38 -20.80
C VAL A 298 3.58 10.19 -19.69
N ASN A 299 3.64 11.51 -19.87
CA ASN A 299 4.09 12.44 -18.82
C ASN A 299 3.02 12.62 -17.75
N VAL A 300 3.41 13.21 -16.62
CA VAL A 300 2.48 13.75 -15.62
C VAL A 300 1.44 14.66 -16.30
N LYS A 301 0.20 14.61 -15.80
CA LYS A 301 -1.05 15.14 -16.38
C LYS A 301 -1.56 14.42 -17.63
N GLY A 302 -0.82 13.43 -18.15
CA GLY A 302 -1.29 12.54 -19.22
C GLY A 302 -2.11 11.35 -18.71
N ALA A 303 -2.83 10.69 -19.62
CA ALA A 303 -3.70 9.56 -19.32
C ALA A 303 -2.96 8.21 -19.45
N LEU A 304 -2.99 7.39 -18.41
CA LEU A 304 -2.53 6.00 -18.41
C LEU A 304 -3.72 5.07 -18.68
N TYR A 305 -3.64 4.24 -19.71
CA TYR A 305 -4.61 3.19 -19.99
C TYR A 305 -4.30 1.93 -19.17
N ASN A 306 -5.31 1.26 -18.60
CA ASN A 306 -5.10 0.03 -17.84
C ASN A 306 -5.14 -1.21 -18.74
N TYR A 307 -3.97 -1.68 -19.17
CA TYR A 307 -3.78 -2.91 -19.95
C TYR A 307 -3.93 -4.21 -19.14
N GLY A 308 -4.28 -4.13 -17.85
CA GLY A 308 -4.23 -5.26 -16.92
C GLY A 308 -2.81 -5.49 -16.37
N ALA A 309 -2.59 -6.62 -15.70
CA ALA A 309 -1.29 -6.95 -15.14
C ALA A 309 -0.32 -7.46 -16.22
N LEU A 310 0.98 -7.33 -15.99
CA LEU A 310 2.00 -8.12 -16.69
C LEU A 310 2.27 -9.41 -15.89
N GLY A 311 2.24 -10.56 -16.55
CA GLY A 311 2.60 -11.85 -15.95
C GLY A 311 4.10 -11.96 -15.63
N PHE A 312 4.45 -12.83 -14.68
CA PHE A 312 5.84 -12.98 -14.22
C PHE A 312 6.81 -13.54 -15.26
N THR A 313 6.30 -14.18 -16.31
CA THR A 313 7.04 -14.71 -17.45
C THR A 313 6.73 -13.93 -18.74
N GLU A 314 6.10 -12.76 -18.64
CA GLU A 314 5.81 -11.88 -19.78
C GLU A 314 6.78 -10.68 -19.81
N GLY A 315 6.86 -10.02 -20.96
CA GLY A 315 7.46 -8.71 -21.09
C GLY A 315 6.68 -7.79 -22.03
N ILE A 316 7.07 -6.52 -22.04
CA ILE A 316 6.55 -5.48 -22.94
C ILE A 316 7.62 -5.20 -23.98
N VAL A 317 7.27 -5.28 -25.27
CA VAL A 317 8.18 -4.91 -26.35
C VAL A 317 8.43 -3.41 -26.34
N ASP A 318 9.69 -3.03 -26.24
CA ASP A 318 10.17 -1.65 -26.30
C ASP A 318 11.23 -1.56 -27.38
N SER A 319 10.80 -1.11 -28.56
CA SER A 319 11.66 -0.96 -29.74
C SER A 319 12.59 0.27 -29.66
N ASN A 320 12.67 0.93 -28.50
CA ASN A 320 13.53 2.08 -28.22
C ASN A 320 13.34 3.26 -29.21
N GLY A 321 12.08 3.58 -29.52
CA GLY A 321 11.67 4.65 -30.44
C GLY A 321 11.26 4.18 -31.84
N GLY A 322 11.31 2.88 -32.12
CA GLY A 322 10.75 2.28 -33.34
C GLY A 322 9.24 2.04 -33.27
N THR A 323 8.73 1.28 -34.24
CA THR A 323 7.33 0.80 -34.28
C THR A 323 7.20 -0.71 -34.07
N SER A 324 8.29 -1.46 -34.26
CA SER A 324 8.36 -2.92 -34.10
C SER A 324 9.81 -3.39 -34.03
N ILE A 325 10.02 -4.63 -33.58
CA ILE A 325 11.32 -5.34 -33.66
C ILE A 325 11.18 -6.64 -34.47
N SER A 326 12.28 -7.13 -35.03
CA SER A 326 12.31 -8.41 -35.75
C SER A 326 12.23 -9.61 -34.80
N ARG A 327 11.29 -10.53 -35.07
CA ARG A 327 11.28 -11.89 -34.50
C ARG A 327 12.19 -12.79 -35.35
N ARG A 328 12.97 -13.66 -34.70
CA ARG A 328 13.95 -14.54 -35.36
C ARG A 328 13.71 -16.02 -35.07
N SER A 329 14.29 -16.89 -35.90
CA SER A 329 14.24 -18.35 -35.71
C SER A 329 15.17 -18.88 -34.61
N GLY A 330 16.06 -18.04 -34.06
CA GLY A 330 17.00 -18.40 -33.00
C GLY A 330 17.63 -17.18 -32.32
N PRO A 331 18.42 -17.40 -31.25
CA PRO A 331 19.02 -16.34 -30.44
C PRO A 331 20.23 -15.70 -31.12
N GLY A 332 20.01 -14.74 -32.02
CA GLY A 332 21.10 -13.95 -32.62
C GLY A 332 20.78 -13.36 -33.99
N THR A 333 21.55 -12.35 -34.41
CA THR A 333 21.39 -11.69 -35.72
C THR A 333 21.71 -12.59 -36.93
N GLY A 334 22.46 -13.68 -36.73
CA GLY A 334 22.71 -14.70 -37.75
C GLY A 334 21.52 -15.62 -38.05
N TYR A 335 20.49 -15.64 -37.19
CA TYR A 335 19.26 -16.39 -37.43
C TYR A 335 18.29 -15.60 -38.31
N GLY A 336 17.58 -16.30 -39.20
CA GLY A 336 16.61 -15.72 -40.12
C GLY A 336 15.50 -14.94 -39.40
N VAL A 337 15.07 -13.82 -39.99
CA VAL A 337 13.90 -13.07 -39.53
C VAL A 337 12.64 -13.82 -39.98
N VAL A 338 11.78 -14.16 -39.03
CA VAL A 338 10.53 -14.92 -39.25
C VAL A 338 9.28 -14.05 -39.10
N GLY A 339 9.45 -12.78 -38.78
CA GLY A 339 8.38 -11.79 -38.70
C GLY A 339 8.79 -10.56 -37.89
N THR A 340 7.83 -9.75 -37.49
CA THR A 340 8.00 -8.64 -36.54
C THR A 340 7.03 -8.76 -35.38
N ILE A 341 7.30 -8.03 -34.30
CA ILE A 341 6.38 -7.80 -33.18
C ILE A 341 6.35 -6.31 -32.86
N ALA A 342 5.14 -5.77 -32.67
CA ALA A 342 4.92 -4.33 -32.51
C ALA A 342 5.46 -3.79 -31.18
N ASP A 343 5.84 -2.52 -31.16
CA ASP A 343 6.12 -1.77 -29.93
C ASP A 343 4.87 -1.75 -29.01
N GLY A 344 5.07 -1.85 -27.69
CA GLY A 344 4.01 -1.98 -26.70
C GLY A 344 3.36 -3.37 -26.60
N ALA A 345 3.59 -4.27 -27.57
CA ALA A 345 3.04 -5.63 -27.51
C ALA A 345 3.51 -6.37 -26.25
N THR A 346 2.61 -7.14 -25.63
CA THR A 346 2.98 -8.08 -24.55
C THR A 346 3.34 -9.42 -25.17
N ALA A 347 4.45 -10.03 -24.73
CA ALA A 347 4.81 -11.38 -25.15
C ALA A 347 5.26 -12.25 -23.97
N ALA A 348 4.83 -13.51 -23.97
CA ALA A 348 5.22 -14.50 -22.95
C ALA A 348 6.51 -15.22 -23.36
N VAL A 349 7.45 -15.34 -22.42
CA VAL A 349 8.75 -16.01 -22.55
C VAL A 349 8.59 -17.49 -22.20
N ALA A 350 9.00 -18.38 -23.11
CA ALA A 350 9.06 -19.82 -22.91
C ALA A 350 10.35 -20.24 -22.17
N CYS A 351 11.49 -19.68 -22.59
CA CYS A 351 12.81 -19.80 -21.98
C CYS A 351 13.74 -18.74 -22.61
N SER A 352 14.94 -18.55 -22.07
CA SER A 352 15.92 -17.61 -22.63
C SER A 352 17.25 -18.30 -22.98
N ALA A 353 18.02 -17.74 -23.91
CA ALA A 353 19.36 -18.22 -24.27
C ALA A 353 20.30 -17.05 -24.61
N ASN A 354 21.61 -17.27 -24.53
CA ASN A 354 22.58 -16.27 -24.94
C ASN A 354 22.76 -16.27 -26.47
N GLY A 355 22.94 -15.09 -27.04
CA GLY A 355 23.09 -14.86 -28.47
C GLY A 355 23.94 -13.62 -28.75
N THR A 356 23.74 -13.00 -29.92
CA THR A 356 24.43 -11.74 -30.26
C THR A 356 23.95 -10.60 -29.37
N THR A 357 24.87 -9.81 -28.83
CA THR A 357 24.58 -8.68 -27.94
C THR A 357 23.75 -7.58 -28.62
N HIS A 358 22.78 -7.04 -27.89
CA HIS A 358 21.98 -5.86 -28.29
C HIS A 358 21.96 -4.80 -27.18
N THR A 359 21.80 -3.54 -27.59
CA THR A 359 21.58 -2.39 -26.69
C THR A 359 20.22 -1.78 -26.97
N GLY A 360 19.38 -1.69 -25.92
CA GLY A 360 18.08 -1.05 -25.94
C GLY A 360 17.90 -0.13 -24.74
N ARG A 361 16.67 0.33 -24.48
CA ARG A 361 16.39 1.32 -23.42
C ARG A 361 16.82 0.85 -22.02
N TRP A 362 16.76 -0.46 -21.79
CA TRP A 362 16.98 -1.10 -20.49
C TRP A 362 18.43 -1.54 -20.27
N GLY A 363 19.31 -1.32 -21.25
CA GLY A 363 20.74 -1.62 -21.16
C GLY A 363 21.25 -2.44 -22.34
N THR A 364 22.44 -3.01 -22.16
CA THR A 364 23.11 -3.90 -23.11
C THR A 364 23.11 -5.32 -22.58
N THR A 365 22.65 -6.29 -23.37
CA THR A 365 22.58 -7.69 -22.96
C THR A 365 22.80 -8.64 -24.15
N ALA A 366 23.37 -9.82 -23.85
CA ALA A 366 23.47 -10.94 -24.77
C ALA A 366 22.27 -11.91 -24.65
N LEU A 367 21.34 -11.64 -23.73
CA LEU A 367 20.16 -12.48 -23.49
C LEU A 367 19.12 -12.31 -24.60
N TRP A 368 18.59 -13.43 -25.07
CA TRP A 368 17.47 -13.52 -26.00
C TRP A 368 16.34 -14.32 -25.36
N ASN A 369 15.12 -13.82 -25.51
CA ASN A 369 13.92 -14.49 -25.03
C ASN A 369 13.30 -15.29 -26.19
N ARG A 370 13.13 -16.59 -25.98
CA ARG A 370 12.25 -17.41 -26.82
C ARG A 370 10.83 -17.17 -26.37
N LEU A 371 9.98 -16.73 -27.29
CA LEU A 371 8.57 -16.51 -27.04
C LEU A 371 7.81 -17.85 -27.08
N THR A 372 6.59 -17.86 -26.53
CA THR A 372 5.71 -19.05 -26.53
C THR A 372 5.27 -19.49 -27.93
N ASP A 373 5.33 -18.62 -28.94
CA ASP A 373 5.15 -18.97 -30.36
C ASP A 373 6.40 -19.67 -30.98
N GLY A 374 7.46 -19.83 -30.19
CA GLY A 374 8.72 -20.47 -30.57
C GLY A 374 9.73 -19.56 -31.25
N THR A 375 9.38 -18.31 -31.57
CA THR A 375 10.28 -17.30 -32.14
C THR A 375 11.12 -16.61 -31.08
N TRP A 376 12.10 -15.79 -31.49
CA TRP A 376 13.06 -15.15 -30.59
C TRP A 376 13.14 -13.64 -30.77
N ILE A 377 13.28 -12.92 -29.66
CA ILE A 377 13.60 -11.47 -29.62
C ILE A 377 14.73 -11.18 -28.62
N PRO A 378 15.55 -10.12 -28.82
CA PRO A 378 16.53 -9.71 -27.83
C PRO A 378 15.85 -9.20 -26.56
N ASP A 379 16.36 -9.58 -25.39
CA ASP A 379 15.85 -9.11 -24.09
C ASP A 379 16.04 -7.57 -23.93
N ALA A 380 17.05 -7.00 -24.58
CA ALA A 380 17.29 -5.56 -24.68
C ALA A 380 16.07 -4.73 -25.14
N TYR A 381 15.15 -5.34 -25.90
CA TYR A 381 13.92 -4.73 -26.42
C TYR A 381 12.64 -5.36 -25.84
N HIS A 382 12.76 -6.12 -24.74
CA HIS A 382 11.66 -6.81 -24.08
C HIS A 382 11.74 -6.55 -22.58
N TYR A 383 11.07 -5.49 -22.10
CA TYR A 383 11.03 -5.20 -20.68
C TYR A 383 10.26 -6.32 -19.95
N THR A 384 11.01 -7.23 -19.33
CA THR A 384 10.49 -8.30 -18.45
C THR A 384 10.51 -7.91 -16.97
N GLY A 385 11.15 -6.78 -16.63
CA GLY A 385 11.39 -6.37 -15.25
C GLY A 385 12.52 -7.13 -14.53
N ALA A 386 13.32 -7.94 -15.22
CA ALA A 386 14.51 -8.59 -14.64
C ALA A 386 15.67 -8.61 -15.65
N ALA A 387 16.92 -8.65 -15.15
CA ALA A 387 18.12 -8.76 -15.99
C ALA A 387 18.54 -10.22 -16.29
N ASN A 388 17.79 -11.20 -15.78
CA ASN A 388 18.04 -12.63 -15.85
C ASN A 388 16.82 -13.34 -16.48
N PRO A 389 16.97 -14.56 -17.03
CA PRO A 389 15.85 -15.32 -17.59
C PRO A 389 14.64 -15.41 -16.66
N VAL A 390 13.50 -14.90 -17.11
CA VAL A 390 12.27 -14.90 -16.31
C VAL A 390 11.53 -16.24 -16.28
N ASN A 391 11.87 -17.15 -17.21
CA ASN A 391 11.29 -18.49 -17.32
C ASN A 391 12.36 -19.57 -17.61
N GLY A 392 13.54 -19.45 -16.99
CA GLY A 392 14.63 -20.41 -17.13
C GLY A 392 15.39 -20.34 -18.47
N TRP A 393 16.41 -21.19 -18.59
CA TRP A 393 17.25 -21.30 -19.79
C TRP A 393 16.68 -22.34 -20.78
N CYS A 394 16.89 -22.07 -22.07
CA CYS A 394 16.89 -23.09 -23.12
C CYS A 394 18.30 -23.71 -23.24
#